data_AF-A0A2G4IR36-F1
#
_entry.id   AF-A0A2G4IR36-F1
#
_cell.length_a   1.000
_cell.length_b   1.000
_cell.length_c   1.000
_cell.angle_alpha   90.00
_cell.angle_beta   90.00
_cell.angle_gamma   90.00
#
_symmetry.space_group_name_H-M   'P 1'
#
loop_
_entity.id
_entity.type
_entity.pdbx_description
1 polymer ?
#
loop_
_entity_poly.entity_id
_entity_poly.type
_entity_poly.pdbx_seq_one_letter_code
_entity_poly.pdbx_strand_id
1 'polypeptide(L)'
;MIRLPAIAAVLALCVTAVTAVVSPAADPWLAIEGGDGPGKGKHVVLISGDEEYRSEEALTQLGKILAKHHGFKCTVLYAIDPITGEISPNKQDNIPGLEALRTADLMVIATRFRNLPDAQMKEIDDYLRAGKPVVGMRTATHAFNIPNDRAYAHYGNGYGGDKKEWADGFGRFILGEKWISHHGHHGGESTLGIIAPDAQDHPILRGIKDGDIWGPTDVYGVRLPLPADSQPLVLGQVLAGMKVDSAPVTGAKNNPMMPICWVKTYSMPGSDGVPAGPSGRVFTTTMGSSTDMLSAGTRRMLLNACYWAMGLEKVLPEKSIVDVVGPFEPLAFGFNGAKKGVKPADLQ
;
A
#
# COMPACT_ATOMS: atom_id res chain seq x y z
N MET A 1 80.56 51.32 -18.66
CA MET A 1 79.38 51.25 -17.78
C MET A 1 78.48 50.13 -18.28
N ILE A 2 78.36 49.07 -17.46
CA ILE A 2 77.70 47.80 -17.77
C ILE A 2 76.18 48.00 -17.73
N ARG A 3 75.43 47.46 -18.70
CA ARG A 3 73.97 47.32 -18.65
C ARG A 3 73.57 45.88 -19.01
N LEU A 4 72.93 45.22 -18.06
CA LEU A 4 72.15 43.97 -18.14
C LEU A 4 70.96 44.16 -17.16
N PRO A 5 69.87 43.39 -17.23
CA PRO A 5 69.00 43.05 -18.36
C PRO A 5 67.52 43.39 -18.00
N ALA A 6 66.56 43.19 -18.91
CA ALA A 6 65.13 43.17 -18.57
C ALA A 6 64.53 41.83 -19.00
N ILE A 7 64.21 40.98 -18.03
CA ILE A 7 63.47 39.73 -18.20
C ILE A 7 62.02 40.03 -17.85
N ALA A 8 61.11 39.91 -18.82
CA ALA A 8 59.68 40.02 -18.61
C ALA A 8 59.13 38.66 -18.15
N ALA A 9 58.64 38.59 -16.90
CA ALA A 9 57.94 37.43 -16.37
C ALA A 9 56.45 37.51 -16.75
N VAL A 10 55.97 36.53 -17.52
CA VAL A 10 54.55 36.35 -17.82
C VAL A 10 53.95 35.46 -16.73
N LEU A 11 53.13 36.05 -15.86
CA LEU A 11 52.33 35.30 -14.88
C LEU A 11 51.09 34.72 -15.58
N ALA A 12 51.04 33.40 -15.76
CA ALA A 12 49.84 32.69 -16.19
C ALA A 12 48.90 32.49 -14.98
N LEU A 13 47.78 33.20 -14.97
CA LEU A 13 46.74 33.06 -13.95
C LEU A 13 45.83 31.88 -14.31
N CYS A 14 46.04 30.71 -13.70
CA CYS A 14 45.14 29.57 -13.81
C CYS A 14 43.86 29.83 -13.01
N VAL A 15 42.78 30.23 -13.70
CA VAL A 15 41.43 30.30 -13.12
C VAL A 15 40.84 28.89 -13.07
N THR A 16 40.84 28.26 -11.91
CA THR A 16 40.10 27.02 -11.66
C THR A 16 38.62 27.35 -11.51
N ALA A 17 37.82 27.07 -12.54
CA ALA A 17 36.37 27.14 -12.47
C ALA A 17 35.87 26.01 -11.55
N VAL A 18 35.45 26.37 -10.33
CA VAL A 18 34.73 25.46 -9.44
C VAL A 18 33.29 25.35 -9.96
N THR A 19 33.00 24.32 -10.74
CA THR A 19 31.62 23.96 -11.07
C THR A 19 30.99 23.35 -9.82
N ALA A 20 30.10 24.10 -9.16
CA ALA A 20 29.25 23.56 -8.12
C ALA A 20 28.37 22.47 -8.73
N VAL A 21 28.62 21.21 -8.37
CA VAL A 21 27.77 20.09 -8.74
C VAL A 21 26.51 20.21 -7.89
N VAL A 22 25.44 20.75 -8.48
CA VAL A 22 24.11 20.71 -7.87
C VAL A 22 23.63 19.27 -7.99
N SER A 23 23.79 18.48 -6.92
CA SER A 23 23.17 17.16 -6.85
C SER A 23 21.66 17.33 -6.99
N PRO A 24 20.98 16.59 -7.89
CA PRO A 24 19.53 16.63 -7.97
C PRO A 24 18.95 16.27 -6.59
N ALA A 25 17.90 16.97 -6.17
CA ALA A 25 17.18 16.62 -4.97
C ALA A 25 16.72 15.17 -5.10
N ALA A 26 16.93 14.36 -4.05
CA ALA A 26 16.46 12.98 -4.05
C ALA A 26 14.93 12.96 -4.20
N ASP A 27 14.43 12.00 -4.98
CA ASP A 27 13.01 11.82 -5.18
C ASP A 27 12.30 11.60 -3.83
N PRO A 28 11.10 12.19 -3.61
CA PRO A 28 10.34 12.01 -2.39
C PRO A 28 9.55 10.68 -2.36
N TRP A 29 10.01 9.69 -3.13
CA TRP A 29 9.51 8.32 -3.21
C TRP A 29 10.67 7.35 -3.37
N LEU A 30 10.40 6.06 -3.20
CA LEU A 30 11.36 5.00 -3.46
C LEU A 30 11.04 4.34 -4.82
N ALA A 31 11.90 4.54 -5.80
CA ALA A 31 11.86 3.82 -7.07
C ALA A 31 12.72 2.55 -6.99
N ILE A 32 12.12 1.40 -7.28
CA ILE A 32 12.78 0.10 -7.28
C ILE A 32 12.63 -0.50 -8.67
N GLU A 33 13.75 -0.59 -9.39
CA GLU A 33 13.76 -1.24 -10.69
C GLU A 33 13.52 -2.75 -10.54
N GLY A 34 12.69 -3.28 -11.43
CA GLY A 34 12.39 -4.70 -11.47
C GLY A 34 13.58 -5.49 -12.03
N GLY A 35 13.85 -6.65 -11.44
CA GLY A 35 14.74 -7.65 -12.05
C GLY A 35 14.07 -8.41 -13.20
N ASP A 36 14.63 -9.58 -13.52
CA ASP A 36 13.92 -10.55 -14.36
C ASP A 36 12.84 -11.28 -13.55
N GLY A 37 11.76 -11.69 -14.22
CA GLY A 37 10.69 -12.47 -13.60
C GLY A 37 9.34 -12.29 -14.31
N PRO A 38 8.29 -13.01 -13.87
CA PRO A 38 6.97 -12.95 -14.50
C PRO A 38 6.30 -11.58 -14.48
N GLY A 39 6.70 -10.70 -13.56
CA GLY A 39 6.24 -9.31 -13.44
C GLY A 39 6.99 -8.31 -14.30
N LYS A 40 8.00 -8.74 -15.07
CA LYS A 40 8.81 -7.84 -15.91
C LYS A 40 7.93 -7.05 -16.88
N GLY A 41 8.17 -5.74 -16.94
CA GLY A 41 7.39 -4.80 -17.76
C GLY A 41 6.06 -4.36 -17.15
N LYS A 42 5.77 -4.76 -15.90
CA LYS A 42 4.63 -4.27 -15.11
C LYS A 42 5.06 -3.28 -14.05
N HIS A 43 4.26 -2.23 -13.86
CA HIS A 43 4.51 -1.17 -12.91
C HIS A 43 3.50 -1.18 -11.76
N VAL A 44 3.99 -1.38 -10.54
CA VAL A 44 3.20 -1.35 -9.30
C VAL A 44 3.50 -0.06 -8.54
N VAL A 45 2.47 0.73 -8.25
CA VAL A 45 2.58 1.90 -7.38
C VAL A 45 2.01 1.54 -6.00
N LEU A 46 2.81 1.69 -4.96
CA LEU A 46 2.48 1.34 -3.59
C LEU A 46 2.36 2.61 -2.75
N ILE A 47 1.16 2.94 -2.29
CA ILE A 47 0.84 4.22 -1.64
C ILE A 47 0.70 4.00 -0.13
N SER A 48 1.70 4.47 0.62
CA SER A 48 1.72 4.46 2.08
C SER A 48 1.19 5.77 2.65
N GLY A 49 0.75 5.75 3.91
CA GLY A 49 0.22 6.95 4.57
C GLY A 49 -0.66 6.59 5.76
N ASP A 50 -0.12 5.79 6.67
CA ASP A 50 -0.80 5.32 7.86
C ASP A 50 0.09 5.50 9.10
N GLU A 51 -0.42 6.29 10.04
CA GLU A 51 0.24 6.67 11.28
C GLU A 51 0.13 5.63 12.40
N GLU A 52 -0.41 4.44 12.15
CA GLU A 52 -0.57 3.40 13.17
C GLU A 52 0.17 2.10 12.82
N TYR A 53 -0.11 1.48 11.68
CA TYR A 53 0.35 0.14 11.29
C TYR A 53 1.62 0.11 10.45
N ARG A 54 2.31 1.25 10.30
CA ARG A 54 3.61 1.38 9.61
C ARG A 54 3.55 0.94 8.14
N SER A 55 2.54 1.43 7.42
CA SER A 55 2.40 1.21 5.97
C SER A 55 3.68 1.50 5.17
N GLU A 56 4.48 2.48 5.59
CA GLU A 56 5.76 2.84 4.98
C GLU A 56 6.77 1.70 5.03
N GLU A 57 6.81 0.92 6.11
CA GLU A 57 7.70 -0.24 6.23
C GLU A 57 7.13 -1.45 5.47
N ALA A 58 5.82 -1.71 5.63
CA ALA A 58 5.14 -2.83 4.98
C ALA A 58 5.18 -2.74 3.45
N LEU A 59 4.82 -1.58 2.88
CA LEU A 59 4.79 -1.39 1.43
C LEU A 59 6.19 -1.29 0.82
N THR A 60 7.16 -0.74 1.55
CA THR A 60 8.56 -0.80 1.10
C THR A 60 9.01 -2.26 0.96
N GLN A 61 8.71 -3.09 1.96
CA GLN A 61 9.09 -4.49 1.92
C GLN A 61 8.37 -5.28 0.83
N LEU A 62 7.06 -5.05 0.66
CA LEU A 62 6.30 -5.66 -0.43
C LEU A 62 6.86 -5.24 -1.81
N GLY A 63 7.17 -3.95 -1.98
CA GLY A 63 7.77 -3.42 -3.20
C GLY A 63 9.12 -4.06 -3.51
N LYS A 64 10.00 -4.21 -2.51
CA LYS A 64 11.29 -4.90 -2.65
C LYS A 64 11.12 -6.38 -3.04
N ILE A 65 10.17 -7.09 -2.43
CA ILE A 65 9.89 -8.50 -2.76
C ILE A 65 9.39 -8.63 -4.21
N LEU A 66 8.41 -7.81 -4.60
CA LEU A 66 7.87 -7.78 -5.96
C LEU A 66 8.96 -7.49 -7.00
N ALA A 67 9.81 -6.50 -6.75
CA ALA A 67 10.86 -6.13 -7.68
C ALA A 67 11.99 -7.16 -7.77
N LYS A 68 12.51 -7.58 -6.61
CA LYS A 68 13.70 -8.43 -6.54
C LYS A 68 13.44 -9.87 -7.00
N HIS A 69 12.32 -10.45 -6.58
CA HIS A 69 12.04 -11.87 -6.80
C HIS A 69 11.12 -12.12 -8.00
N HIS A 70 10.40 -11.10 -8.46
CA HIS A 70 9.35 -11.27 -9.49
C HIS A 70 9.47 -10.31 -10.66
N GLY A 71 10.39 -9.34 -10.62
CA GLY A 71 10.71 -8.48 -11.76
C GLY A 71 9.76 -7.30 -11.98
N PHE A 72 8.84 -7.02 -11.06
CA PHE A 72 7.98 -5.84 -11.16
C PHE A 72 8.79 -4.55 -10.99
N LYS A 73 8.50 -3.52 -11.77
CA LYS A 73 8.91 -2.17 -11.42
C LYS A 73 8.01 -1.69 -10.28
N CYS A 74 8.59 -1.17 -9.21
CA CYS A 74 7.84 -0.67 -8.06
C CYS A 74 8.17 0.81 -7.79
N THR A 75 7.14 1.61 -7.52
CA THR A 75 7.30 2.96 -6.96
C THR A 75 6.52 3.02 -5.64
N VAL A 76 7.24 3.21 -4.53
CA VAL A 76 6.65 3.32 -3.19
C VAL A 76 6.54 4.80 -2.83
N LEU A 77 5.31 5.26 -2.64
CA LEU A 77 4.97 6.62 -2.27
C LEU A 77 4.70 6.69 -0.76
N TYR A 78 5.07 7.81 -0.15
CA TYR A 78 4.98 8.00 1.30
C TYR A 78 4.24 9.29 1.63
N ALA A 79 3.68 9.35 2.84
CA ALA A 79 3.36 10.63 3.45
C ALA A 79 4.67 11.37 3.78
N ILE A 80 4.88 12.56 3.22
CA ILE A 80 6.14 13.31 3.32
C ILE A 80 5.92 14.66 3.98
N ASP A 81 6.74 15.00 4.96
CA ASP A 81 6.86 16.37 5.42
C ASP A 81 7.56 17.22 4.33
N PRO A 82 6.88 18.20 3.72
CA PRO A 82 7.43 18.96 2.60
C PRO A 82 8.59 19.88 3.00
N ILE A 83 8.77 20.19 4.28
CA ILE A 83 9.86 21.04 4.78
C ILE A 83 11.13 20.22 4.95
N THR A 84 11.04 19.04 5.56
CA THR A 84 12.22 18.22 5.89
C THR A 84 12.55 17.18 4.82
N GLY A 85 11.57 16.79 4.01
CA GLY A 85 11.65 15.66 3.09
C GLY A 85 11.61 14.30 3.77
N GLU A 86 11.29 14.25 5.07
CA GLU A 86 11.19 13.01 5.83
C GLU A 86 9.84 12.31 5.60
N ILE A 87 9.87 10.99 5.69
CA ILE A 87 8.67 10.17 5.79
C ILE A 87 7.97 10.51 7.12
N SER A 88 6.76 11.04 7.01
CA SER A 88 5.96 11.50 8.14
C SER A 88 4.55 10.92 8.03
N PRO A 89 4.29 9.75 8.62
CA PRO A 89 2.98 9.13 8.58
C PRO A 89 1.84 10.00 9.16
N ASN A 90 2.17 10.92 10.07
CA ASN A 90 1.23 11.90 10.62
C ASN A 90 0.89 13.06 9.65
N LYS A 91 1.63 13.22 8.55
CA LYS A 91 1.30 14.20 7.51
C LYS A 91 0.16 13.68 6.64
N GLN A 92 -1.06 14.13 6.91
CA GLN A 92 -2.28 13.59 6.30
C GLN A 92 -2.57 14.13 4.89
N ASP A 93 -1.92 15.20 4.48
CA ASP A 93 -2.27 16.06 3.34
C ASP A 93 -1.16 16.15 2.28
N ASN A 94 -0.16 15.26 2.29
CA ASN A 94 0.89 15.30 1.29
C ASN A 94 1.49 13.91 0.99
N ILE A 95 1.21 13.38 -0.19
CA ILE A 95 1.85 12.18 -0.76
C ILE A 95 2.34 12.54 -2.17
N PRO A 96 3.58 13.02 -2.34
CA PRO A 96 4.12 13.35 -3.65
C PRO A 96 4.35 12.11 -4.52
N GLY A 97 4.36 12.27 -5.84
CA GLY A 97 4.62 11.18 -6.80
C GLY A 97 3.39 10.42 -7.27
N LEU A 98 2.17 10.84 -6.89
CA LEU A 98 0.92 10.18 -7.30
C LEU A 98 0.70 10.16 -8.82
N GLU A 99 1.34 11.05 -9.57
CA GLU A 99 1.36 11.03 -11.05
C GLU A 99 1.95 9.73 -11.63
N ALA A 100 2.69 8.95 -10.84
CA ALA A 100 3.15 7.61 -11.21
C ALA A 100 1.97 6.65 -11.52
N LEU A 101 0.78 6.91 -10.96
CA LEU A 101 -0.44 6.13 -11.24
C LEU A 101 -0.86 6.20 -12.72
N ARG A 102 -0.49 7.26 -13.44
CA ARG A 102 -0.81 7.40 -14.87
C ARG A 102 -0.27 6.23 -15.69
N THR A 103 0.92 5.73 -15.34
CA THR A 103 1.58 4.60 -16.03
C THR A 103 1.52 3.29 -15.25
N ALA A 104 0.93 3.27 -14.05
CA ALA A 104 0.83 2.07 -13.23
C ALA A 104 -0.12 1.03 -13.84
N ASP A 105 0.26 -0.24 -13.75
CA ASP A 105 -0.60 -1.40 -13.99
C ASP A 105 -1.39 -1.79 -12.73
N LEU A 106 -0.87 -1.49 -11.54
CA LEU A 106 -1.49 -1.82 -10.24
C LEU A 106 -1.27 -0.72 -9.21
N MET A 107 -2.33 -0.38 -8.46
CA MET A 107 -2.27 0.41 -7.24
C MET A 107 -2.39 -0.49 -6.02
N VAL A 108 -1.39 -0.48 -5.16
CA VAL A 108 -1.45 -1.02 -3.80
C VAL A 108 -1.62 0.17 -2.86
N ILE A 109 -2.63 0.18 -2.01
CA ILE A 109 -2.93 1.30 -1.11
C ILE A 109 -3.06 0.83 0.35
N ALA A 110 -2.34 1.50 1.25
CA ALA A 110 -2.37 1.29 2.69
C ALA A 110 -2.32 2.64 3.41
N THR A 111 -3.37 3.44 3.20
CA THR A 111 -3.48 4.80 3.75
C THR A 111 -4.57 4.88 4.81
N ARG A 112 -4.45 5.86 5.70
CA ARG A 112 -5.41 6.14 6.79
C ARG A 112 -5.85 7.60 6.78
N PHE A 113 -7.14 7.86 6.66
CA PHE A 113 -7.75 9.19 6.83
C PHE A 113 -6.99 10.34 6.15
N ARG A 114 -6.43 10.12 4.95
CA ARG A 114 -5.70 11.15 4.23
C ARG A 114 -6.66 12.26 3.81
N ASN A 115 -6.22 13.50 3.99
CA ASN A 115 -6.87 14.71 3.52
C ASN A 115 -6.05 15.32 2.37
N LEU A 116 -5.80 14.54 1.33
CA LEU A 116 -4.92 14.97 0.24
C LEU A 116 -5.51 16.16 -0.54
N PRO A 117 -4.69 17.08 -1.07
CA PRO A 117 -5.10 18.14 -1.99
C PRO A 117 -5.85 17.61 -3.23
N ASP A 118 -6.72 18.41 -3.83
CA ASP A 118 -7.59 17.97 -4.93
C ASP A 118 -6.76 17.53 -6.15
N ALA A 119 -5.60 18.14 -6.36
CA ALA A 119 -4.67 17.74 -7.41
C ALA A 119 -4.10 16.31 -7.17
N GLN A 120 -3.82 15.94 -5.92
CA GLN A 120 -3.34 14.60 -5.58
C GLN A 120 -4.48 13.57 -5.63
N MET A 121 -5.67 13.93 -5.13
CA MET A 121 -6.85 13.06 -5.25
C MET A 121 -7.25 12.81 -6.70
N LYS A 122 -7.02 13.77 -7.60
CA LYS A 122 -7.29 13.61 -9.04
C LYS A 122 -6.53 12.44 -9.64
N GLU A 123 -5.26 12.23 -9.28
CA GLU A 123 -4.47 11.09 -9.82
C GLU A 123 -5.08 9.73 -9.40
N ILE A 124 -5.65 9.66 -8.19
CA ILE A 124 -6.35 8.47 -7.69
C ILE A 124 -7.70 8.29 -8.40
N ASP A 125 -8.49 9.36 -8.54
CA ASP A 125 -9.77 9.30 -9.26
C ASP A 125 -9.58 8.92 -10.74
N ASP A 126 -8.61 9.51 -11.43
CA ASP A 126 -8.27 9.17 -12.82
C ASP A 126 -7.87 7.68 -12.96
N TYR A 127 -7.04 7.17 -12.03
CA TYR A 127 -6.65 5.76 -12.01
C TYR A 127 -7.86 4.83 -11.88
N LEU A 128 -8.77 5.15 -10.95
CA LEU A 128 -9.97 4.37 -10.70
C LEU A 128 -10.96 4.46 -11.87
N ARG A 129 -11.12 5.63 -12.50
CA ARG A 129 -11.96 5.82 -13.70
C ARG A 129 -11.48 5.01 -14.90
N ALA A 130 -10.18 4.75 -14.98
CA ALA A 130 -9.63 3.86 -15.99
C ALA A 130 -9.93 2.36 -15.72
N GLY A 131 -10.58 2.01 -14.60
CA GLY A 131 -10.93 0.63 -14.25
C GLY A 131 -9.72 -0.24 -13.92
N LYS A 132 -8.62 0.38 -13.49
CA LYS A 132 -7.37 -0.32 -13.21
C LYS A 132 -7.42 -1.08 -11.86
N PRO A 133 -6.64 -2.14 -11.68
CA PRO A 133 -6.76 -3.01 -10.51
C PRO A 133 -6.27 -2.38 -9.21
N VAL A 134 -6.84 -2.80 -8.08
CA VAL A 134 -6.54 -2.25 -6.75
C VAL A 134 -6.27 -3.37 -5.75
N VAL A 135 -5.21 -3.22 -4.96
CA VAL A 135 -4.95 -4.02 -3.75
C VAL A 135 -5.07 -3.08 -2.55
N GLY A 136 -6.15 -3.20 -1.78
CA GLY A 136 -6.34 -2.47 -0.53
C GLY A 136 -5.83 -3.28 0.66
N MET A 137 -4.87 -2.73 1.39
CA MET A 137 -4.40 -3.29 2.65
C MET A 137 -4.94 -2.46 3.82
N ARG A 138 -4.97 -3.01 5.03
CA ARG A 138 -5.16 -2.21 6.25
C ARG A 138 -4.21 -1.00 6.17
N THR A 139 -4.66 0.24 6.26
CA THR A 139 -5.93 0.81 6.71
C THR A 139 -6.82 1.40 5.60
N ALA A 140 -6.64 0.98 4.34
CA ALA A 140 -7.30 1.57 3.18
C ALA A 140 -8.85 1.47 3.17
N THR A 141 -9.45 0.62 4.01
CA THR A 141 -10.90 0.64 4.28
C THR A 141 -11.39 2.01 4.77
N HIS A 142 -10.50 2.85 5.27
CA HIS A 142 -10.76 4.23 5.63
C HIS A 142 -9.62 5.15 5.14
N ALA A 143 -9.22 4.94 3.89
CA ALA A 143 -8.10 5.62 3.24
C ALA A 143 -8.14 7.16 3.34
N PHE A 144 -9.33 7.75 3.26
CA PHE A 144 -9.51 9.19 3.10
C PHE A 144 -10.47 9.79 4.11
N ASN A 145 -10.24 11.06 4.44
CA ASN A 145 -11.12 11.91 5.24
C ASN A 145 -11.19 13.31 4.63
N ILE A 146 -11.74 13.38 3.41
CA ILE A 146 -11.82 14.62 2.63
C ILE A 146 -12.99 15.48 3.15
N PRO A 147 -12.76 16.76 3.48
CA PRO A 147 -13.81 17.71 3.85
C PRO A 147 -14.98 17.77 2.85
N ASN A 148 -16.19 17.98 3.37
CA ASN A 148 -17.44 17.92 2.60
C ASN A 148 -17.57 18.98 1.50
N ASP A 149 -16.82 20.09 1.60
CA ASP A 149 -16.80 21.21 0.66
C ASP A 149 -15.80 21.01 -0.49
N ARG A 150 -15.06 19.89 -0.52
CA ARG A 150 -14.05 19.59 -1.54
C ARG A 150 -14.53 18.61 -2.60
N ALA A 151 -13.92 18.66 -3.79
CA ALA A 151 -14.34 17.89 -4.97
C ALA A 151 -14.44 16.37 -4.72
N TYR A 152 -13.56 15.84 -3.87
CA TYR A 152 -13.47 14.41 -3.56
C TYR A 152 -14.03 14.02 -2.19
N ALA A 153 -14.91 14.83 -1.59
CA ALA A 153 -15.58 14.54 -0.32
C ALA A 153 -16.16 13.12 -0.24
N HIS A 154 -16.70 12.62 -1.35
CA HIS A 154 -17.31 11.31 -1.50
C HIS A 154 -16.34 10.12 -1.29
N TYR A 155 -15.03 10.34 -1.32
CA TYR A 155 -14.05 9.32 -0.95
C TYR A 155 -13.94 9.11 0.56
N GLY A 156 -14.38 10.08 1.37
CA GLY A 156 -14.26 10.09 2.82
C GLY A 156 -14.94 8.89 3.50
N ASN A 157 -14.31 8.34 4.53
CA ASN A 157 -14.85 7.24 5.30
C ASN A 157 -16.21 7.58 5.92
N GLY A 158 -17.27 6.83 5.56
CA GLY A 158 -18.61 7.10 6.06
C GLY A 158 -19.35 8.23 5.33
N TYR A 159 -18.98 8.53 4.08
CA TYR A 159 -19.69 9.50 3.27
C TYR A 159 -21.22 9.25 3.23
N GLY A 160 -21.99 10.30 3.47
CA GLY A 160 -23.46 10.29 3.49
C GLY A 160 -24.11 11.36 2.62
N GLY A 161 -23.37 11.95 1.67
CA GLY A 161 -23.84 13.04 0.82
C GLY A 161 -24.71 12.58 -0.36
N ASP A 162 -24.80 13.42 -1.39
CA ASP A 162 -25.74 13.26 -2.49
C ASP A 162 -25.33 12.18 -3.51
N LYS A 163 -24.04 11.88 -3.64
CA LYS A 163 -23.54 10.79 -4.51
C LYS A 163 -23.81 9.43 -3.87
N LYS A 164 -25.04 8.93 -4.00
CA LYS A 164 -25.52 7.74 -3.27
C LYS A 164 -24.75 6.47 -3.60
N GLU A 165 -24.16 6.37 -4.79
CA GLU A 165 -23.28 5.28 -5.17
C GLU A 165 -21.99 5.24 -4.33
N TRP A 166 -21.58 6.37 -3.76
CA TRP A 166 -20.44 6.49 -2.83
C TRP A 166 -20.84 6.37 -1.37
N ALA A 167 -22.04 5.87 -1.05
CA ALA A 167 -22.45 5.66 0.34
C ALA A 167 -21.37 4.88 1.11
N ASP A 168 -21.04 5.37 2.31
CA ASP A 168 -19.97 4.90 3.17
C ASP A 168 -18.51 5.10 2.65
N GLY A 169 -18.34 5.74 1.49
CA GLY A 169 -17.05 6.22 0.99
C GLY A 169 -16.23 5.21 0.19
N PHE A 170 -14.96 5.56 -0.04
CA PHE A 170 -14.02 4.76 -0.85
C PHE A 170 -13.91 3.30 -0.37
N GLY A 171 -13.79 3.08 0.94
CA GLY A 171 -13.66 1.74 1.50
C GLY A 171 -14.87 0.86 1.17
N ARG A 172 -16.09 1.39 1.35
CA ARG A 172 -17.29 0.61 1.00
C ARG A 172 -17.44 0.43 -0.50
N PHE A 173 -17.29 1.51 -1.28
CA PHE A 173 -17.57 1.48 -2.71
C PHE A 173 -16.53 0.66 -3.50
N ILE A 174 -15.25 0.98 -3.33
CA ILE A 174 -14.16 0.32 -4.08
C ILE A 174 -13.78 -0.99 -3.41
N LEU A 175 -13.48 -0.97 -2.11
CA LEU A 175 -12.91 -2.11 -1.39
C LEU A 175 -13.96 -3.09 -0.85
N GLY A 176 -15.24 -2.72 -0.80
CA GLY A 176 -16.34 -3.59 -0.32
C GLY A 176 -16.68 -3.40 1.16
N GLU A 177 -15.82 -2.79 1.96
CA GLU A 177 -16.19 -2.36 3.31
C GLU A 177 -15.33 -1.21 3.82
N LYS A 178 -15.96 -0.32 4.59
CA LYS A 178 -15.28 0.75 5.31
C LYS A 178 -14.80 0.29 6.68
N TRP A 179 -14.01 1.09 7.40
CA TRP A 179 -13.74 0.76 8.81
C TRP A 179 -15.00 0.94 9.66
N ILE A 180 -15.31 -0.08 10.48
CA ILE A 180 -16.46 -0.12 11.38
C ILE A 180 -16.01 -0.25 12.82
N SER A 181 -15.25 -1.30 13.13
CA SER A 181 -14.83 -1.61 14.49
C SER A 181 -13.65 -2.58 14.51
N HIS A 182 -13.05 -2.69 15.69
CA HIS A 182 -12.22 -3.84 16.05
C HIS A 182 -13.13 -4.96 16.54
N HIS A 183 -13.02 -6.13 15.91
CA HIS A 183 -13.73 -7.35 16.32
C HIS A 183 -12.89 -8.14 17.34
N GLY A 184 -11.58 -8.19 17.13
CA GLY A 184 -10.61 -8.58 18.15
C GLY A 184 -10.29 -7.43 19.11
N HIS A 185 -9.72 -7.76 20.26
CA HIS A 185 -9.17 -6.78 21.20
C HIS A 185 -7.87 -6.21 20.60
N HIS A 186 -7.95 -4.99 20.12
CA HIS A 186 -6.81 -4.24 19.59
C HIS A 186 -5.63 -4.20 20.58
N GLY A 187 -4.45 -4.65 20.14
CA GLY A 187 -3.26 -4.71 20.99
C GLY A 187 -3.13 -5.94 21.88
N GLY A 188 -4.17 -6.79 21.97
CA GLY A 188 -4.18 -7.96 22.88
C GLY A 188 -4.55 -9.29 22.22
N GLU A 189 -5.28 -9.26 21.10
CA GLU A 189 -5.67 -10.44 20.33
C GLU A 189 -5.11 -10.34 18.90
N SER A 190 -4.72 -11.48 18.33
CA SER A 190 -4.14 -11.57 16.98
C SER A 190 -5.06 -12.31 16.00
N THR A 191 -4.69 -12.27 14.72
CA THR A 191 -5.46 -12.85 13.62
C THR A 191 -4.74 -14.06 13.05
N LEU A 192 -5.40 -15.22 13.05
CA LEU A 192 -4.99 -16.40 12.28
C LEU A 192 -5.97 -16.59 11.10
N GLY A 193 -5.43 -16.71 9.89
CA GLY A 193 -6.21 -16.86 8.67
C GLY A 193 -6.64 -18.31 8.44
N ILE A 194 -7.94 -18.51 8.24
CA ILE A 194 -8.58 -19.77 7.84
C ILE A 194 -9.20 -19.57 6.47
N ILE A 195 -8.90 -20.44 5.51
CA ILE A 195 -9.44 -20.35 4.15
C ILE A 195 -10.97 -20.46 4.21
N ALA A 196 -11.64 -19.52 3.56
CA ALA A 196 -13.09 -19.53 3.48
C ALA A 196 -13.58 -20.77 2.72
N PRO A 197 -14.77 -21.30 3.05
CA PRO A 197 -15.39 -22.34 2.23
C PRO A 197 -15.44 -21.94 0.75
N ASP A 198 -15.17 -22.90 -0.13
CA ASP A 198 -15.18 -22.75 -1.59
C ASP A 198 -14.13 -21.79 -2.18
N ALA A 199 -13.16 -21.32 -1.38
CA ALA A 199 -12.08 -20.43 -1.85
C ALA A 199 -10.74 -21.15 -2.13
N GLN A 200 -10.62 -22.45 -1.82
CA GLN A 200 -9.35 -23.20 -1.80
C GLN A 200 -8.58 -23.13 -3.13
N ASP A 201 -9.29 -23.14 -4.25
CA ASP A 201 -8.70 -23.13 -5.59
C ASP A 201 -8.41 -21.71 -6.12
N HIS A 202 -8.75 -20.67 -5.35
CA HIS A 202 -8.54 -19.30 -5.79
C HIS A 202 -7.02 -19.00 -5.96
N PRO A 203 -6.57 -18.40 -7.08
CA PRO A 203 -5.14 -18.20 -7.34
C PRO A 203 -4.37 -17.45 -6.23
N ILE A 204 -5.04 -16.58 -5.49
CA ILE A 204 -4.44 -15.86 -4.35
C ILE A 204 -3.98 -16.81 -3.24
N LEU A 205 -4.67 -17.93 -3.04
CA LEU A 205 -4.39 -18.93 -2.01
C LEU A 205 -3.38 -19.99 -2.45
N ARG A 206 -2.84 -19.88 -3.67
CA ARG A 206 -1.80 -20.79 -4.18
C ARG A 206 -0.57 -20.80 -3.26
N GLY A 207 -0.24 -21.98 -2.72
CA GLY A 207 0.86 -22.18 -1.79
C GLY A 207 0.60 -21.65 -0.37
N ILE A 208 -0.67 -21.52 0.01
CA ILE A 208 -1.14 -21.10 1.34
C ILE A 208 -2.14 -22.13 1.85
N LYS A 209 -2.01 -22.53 3.12
CA LYS A 209 -2.98 -23.39 3.84
C LYS A 209 -3.53 -22.65 5.06
N ASP A 210 -4.54 -23.24 5.71
CA ASP A 210 -5.05 -22.76 6.99
C ASP A 210 -3.92 -22.57 8.01
N GLY A 211 -3.92 -21.42 8.66
CA GLY A 211 -2.92 -21.03 9.65
C GLY A 211 -1.60 -20.49 9.10
N ASP A 212 -1.37 -20.50 7.78
CA ASP A 212 -0.15 -19.87 7.21
C ASP A 212 -0.24 -18.34 7.27
N ILE A 213 -1.43 -17.77 7.06
CA ILE A 213 -1.66 -16.33 7.17
C ILE A 213 -1.82 -16.00 8.66
N TRP A 214 -0.97 -15.12 9.16
CA TRP A 214 -1.02 -14.67 10.55
C TRP A 214 -0.45 -13.26 10.66
N GLY A 215 -0.98 -12.50 11.60
CA GLY A 215 -0.44 -11.20 11.95
C GLY A 215 -0.73 -10.89 13.42
N PRO A 216 0.19 -10.24 14.14
CA PRO A 216 -0.05 -9.76 15.50
C PRO A 216 -0.92 -8.50 15.46
N THR A 217 -2.02 -8.53 14.73
CA THR A 217 -3.01 -7.47 14.63
C THR A 217 -4.39 -8.08 14.83
N ASP A 218 -5.28 -7.31 15.43
CA ASP A 218 -6.64 -7.73 15.72
C ASP A 218 -7.50 -7.79 14.44
N VAL A 219 -8.50 -8.67 14.46
CA VAL A 219 -9.50 -8.81 13.39
C VAL A 219 -10.40 -7.57 13.36
N TYR A 220 -10.63 -7.00 12.18
CA TYR A 220 -11.65 -5.95 11.98
C TYR A 220 -13.05 -6.53 11.84
N GLY A 221 -14.04 -5.79 12.35
CA GLY A 221 -15.45 -6.07 12.09
C GLY A 221 -15.86 -5.57 10.71
N VAL A 222 -16.64 -6.39 10.00
CA VAL A 222 -17.24 -6.04 8.70
C VAL A 222 -18.74 -6.37 8.72
N ARG A 223 -19.55 -5.73 7.86
CA ARG A 223 -20.95 -6.14 7.69
C ARG A 223 -21.02 -7.46 6.93
N LEU A 224 -21.84 -8.37 7.44
CA LEU A 224 -22.15 -9.64 6.78
C LEU A 224 -23.60 -9.63 6.25
N PRO A 225 -23.85 -10.14 5.03
CA PRO A 225 -22.84 -10.52 4.03
C PRO A 225 -22.05 -9.30 3.50
N LEU A 226 -20.84 -9.54 2.97
CA LEU A 226 -20.12 -8.52 2.20
C LEU A 226 -20.95 -8.11 0.96
N PRO A 227 -20.84 -6.88 0.46
CA PRO A 227 -21.75 -6.36 -0.56
C PRO A 227 -21.41 -6.85 -1.97
N ALA A 228 -22.39 -6.72 -2.86
CA ALA A 228 -22.24 -6.93 -4.29
C ALA A 228 -21.63 -8.29 -4.63
N ASP A 229 -20.59 -8.31 -5.46
CA ASP A 229 -19.86 -9.49 -5.92
C ASP A 229 -18.67 -9.85 -5.01
N SER A 230 -18.67 -9.39 -3.76
CA SER A 230 -17.55 -9.65 -2.85
C SER A 230 -17.48 -11.13 -2.47
N GLN A 231 -16.34 -11.76 -2.74
CA GLN A 231 -16.05 -13.15 -2.38
C GLN A 231 -15.00 -13.20 -1.26
N PRO A 232 -15.39 -13.56 -0.02
CA PRO A 232 -14.44 -13.90 1.04
C PRO A 232 -13.48 -15.00 0.61
N LEU A 233 -12.19 -14.81 0.85
CA LEU A 233 -11.16 -15.83 0.58
C LEU A 233 -10.56 -16.38 1.88
N VAL A 234 -10.40 -15.54 2.89
CA VAL A 234 -9.86 -15.93 4.20
C VAL A 234 -10.68 -15.27 5.30
N LEU A 235 -11.01 -16.07 6.31
CA LEU A 235 -11.67 -15.68 7.54
C LEU A 235 -10.63 -15.53 8.66
N GLY A 236 -10.83 -14.56 9.54
CA GLY A 236 -9.98 -14.31 10.70
C GLY A 236 -10.47 -15.04 11.92
N GLN A 237 -9.73 -16.07 12.33
CA GLN A 237 -9.85 -16.64 13.65
C GLN A 237 -9.11 -15.74 14.65
N VAL A 238 -9.84 -15.24 15.64
CA VAL A 238 -9.31 -14.42 16.72
C VAL A 238 -8.57 -15.32 17.71
N LEU A 239 -7.30 -15.01 17.97
CA LEU A 239 -6.48 -15.68 18.98
C LEU A 239 -6.40 -14.86 20.26
N ALA A 240 -6.35 -15.53 21.42
CA ALA A 240 -6.35 -14.92 22.74
C ALA A 240 -5.02 -14.23 23.14
N GLY A 241 -4.05 -14.18 22.22
CA GLY A 241 -2.74 -13.57 22.44
C GLY A 241 -2.09 -13.15 21.13
N MET A 242 -0.91 -12.54 21.25
CA MET A 242 -0.16 -11.92 20.14
C MET A 242 0.91 -12.84 19.54
N LYS A 243 0.77 -14.16 19.71
CA LYS A 243 1.65 -15.17 19.12
C LYS A 243 0.86 -16.10 18.21
N VAL A 244 1.50 -16.61 17.16
CA VAL A 244 0.89 -17.52 16.18
C VAL A 244 0.31 -18.80 16.80
N ASP A 245 0.89 -19.27 17.89
CA ASP A 245 0.48 -20.48 18.62
C ASP A 245 -0.48 -20.20 19.79
N SER A 246 -0.93 -18.95 19.95
CA SER A 246 -1.95 -18.61 20.95
C SER A 246 -3.25 -19.36 20.66
N ALA A 247 -3.92 -19.85 21.71
CA ALA A 247 -5.20 -20.51 21.55
C ALA A 247 -6.25 -19.54 20.96
N PRO A 248 -7.20 -20.03 20.13
CA PRO A 248 -8.36 -19.23 19.73
C PRO A 248 -9.14 -18.74 20.94
N VAL A 249 -9.70 -17.53 20.85
CA VAL A 249 -10.61 -17.05 21.90
C VAL A 249 -11.84 -17.94 22.01
N THR A 250 -12.33 -18.12 23.22
CA THR A 250 -13.60 -18.80 23.48
C THR A 250 -14.78 -17.82 23.30
N GLY A 251 -15.97 -18.36 23.01
CA GLY A 251 -17.19 -17.56 22.86
C GLY A 251 -17.49 -17.13 21.42
N ALA A 252 -18.25 -16.03 21.27
CA ALA A 252 -18.93 -15.68 20.02
C ALA A 252 -18.03 -15.08 18.93
N LYS A 253 -16.82 -14.59 19.26
CA LYS A 253 -15.95 -13.89 18.29
C LYS A 253 -15.53 -14.76 17.11
N ASN A 254 -15.47 -16.08 17.26
CA ASN A 254 -15.13 -17.00 16.17
C ASN A 254 -16.37 -17.67 15.54
N ASN A 255 -17.58 -17.19 15.85
CA ASN A 255 -18.83 -17.78 15.37
C ASN A 255 -19.90 -16.71 15.02
N PRO A 256 -19.98 -16.24 13.75
CA PRO A 256 -19.05 -16.57 12.65
C PRO A 256 -17.72 -15.83 12.77
N MET A 257 -16.67 -16.35 12.11
CA MET A 257 -15.44 -15.60 11.87
C MET A 257 -15.69 -14.47 10.85
N MET A 258 -14.98 -13.34 11.01
CA MET A 258 -15.05 -12.23 10.05
C MET A 258 -14.15 -12.50 8.85
N PRO A 259 -14.57 -12.16 7.61
CA PRO A 259 -13.66 -12.08 6.47
C PRO A 259 -12.52 -11.09 6.74
N ILE A 260 -11.29 -11.52 6.50
CA ILE A 260 -10.08 -10.68 6.61
C ILE A 260 -9.41 -10.45 5.26
N CYS A 261 -9.79 -11.21 4.23
CA CYS A 261 -9.53 -10.83 2.85
C CYS A 261 -10.63 -11.33 1.91
N TRP A 262 -10.86 -10.57 0.85
CA TRP A 262 -11.85 -10.85 -0.17
C TRP A 262 -11.48 -10.19 -1.50
N VAL A 263 -12.12 -10.66 -2.56
CA VAL A 263 -12.04 -10.05 -3.88
C VAL A 263 -13.39 -9.49 -4.30
N LYS A 264 -13.40 -8.48 -5.16
CA LYS A 264 -14.59 -7.97 -5.84
C LYS A 264 -14.21 -7.24 -7.12
N THR A 265 -15.20 -6.78 -7.86
CA THR A 265 -15.01 -5.82 -8.95
C THR A 265 -15.56 -4.44 -8.59
N TYR A 266 -15.17 -3.43 -9.36
CA TYR A 266 -15.76 -2.10 -9.28
C TYR A 266 -15.82 -1.48 -10.66
N SER A 267 -16.72 -0.52 -10.84
CA SER A 267 -16.76 0.33 -12.03
C SER A 267 -17.15 1.73 -11.58
N MET A 268 -16.39 2.73 -12.02
CA MET A 268 -16.72 4.11 -11.68
C MET A 268 -18.03 4.51 -12.37
N PRO A 269 -18.95 5.20 -11.68
CA PRO A 269 -20.20 5.64 -12.27
C PRO A 269 -19.91 6.59 -13.44
N GLY A 270 -20.76 6.52 -14.46
CA GLY A 270 -20.77 7.54 -15.51
C GLY A 270 -21.17 8.90 -14.95
N SER A 271 -20.89 9.94 -15.71
CA SER A 271 -21.37 11.31 -15.45
C SER A 271 -21.99 11.87 -16.72
N ASP A 272 -22.57 13.08 -16.69
CA ASP A 272 -23.25 13.67 -17.85
C ASP A 272 -22.46 13.54 -19.16
N GLY A 273 -22.94 12.67 -20.06
CA GLY A 273 -22.30 12.37 -21.36
C GLY A 273 -21.07 11.44 -21.32
N VAL A 274 -20.65 10.96 -20.15
CA VAL A 274 -19.52 10.05 -19.94
C VAL A 274 -20.03 8.68 -19.48
N PRO A 275 -19.76 7.59 -20.22
CA PRO A 275 -20.20 6.25 -19.81
C PRO A 275 -19.52 5.83 -18.50
N ALA A 276 -20.09 4.81 -17.85
CA ALA A 276 -19.42 4.16 -16.73
C ALA A 276 -18.03 3.66 -17.13
N GLY A 277 -17.09 3.73 -16.19
CA GLY A 277 -15.72 3.28 -16.41
C GLY A 277 -15.65 1.76 -16.62
N PRO A 278 -14.55 1.25 -17.19
CA PRO A 278 -14.29 -0.18 -17.27
C PRO A 278 -14.30 -0.83 -15.88
N SER A 279 -14.55 -2.14 -15.85
CA SER A 279 -14.51 -2.90 -14.60
C SER A 279 -13.08 -3.22 -14.18
N GLY A 280 -12.72 -2.86 -12.94
CA GLY A 280 -11.43 -3.20 -12.32
C GLY A 280 -11.54 -4.32 -11.29
N ARG A 281 -10.48 -5.13 -11.14
CA ARG A 281 -10.36 -6.15 -10.09
C ARG A 281 -9.85 -5.53 -8.79
N VAL A 282 -10.45 -5.92 -7.67
CA VAL A 282 -10.04 -5.47 -6.33
C VAL A 282 -9.76 -6.67 -5.46
N PHE A 283 -8.60 -6.66 -4.80
CA PHE A 283 -8.37 -7.47 -3.61
C PHE A 283 -8.32 -6.54 -2.40
N THR A 284 -8.97 -6.94 -1.31
CA THR A 284 -8.92 -6.20 -0.04
C THR A 284 -8.53 -7.14 1.08
N THR A 285 -7.68 -6.66 1.99
CA THR A 285 -7.43 -7.32 3.27
C THR A 285 -7.42 -6.32 4.42
N THR A 286 -7.95 -6.74 5.57
CA THR A 286 -7.87 -6.00 6.84
C THR A 286 -6.59 -6.31 7.61
N MET A 287 -5.65 -7.04 6.99
CA MET A 287 -4.28 -7.25 7.45
C MET A 287 -3.32 -6.34 6.68
N GLY A 288 -2.03 -6.37 7.04
CA GLY A 288 -0.97 -5.70 6.29
C GLY A 288 -0.19 -4.68 7.10
N SER A 289 -0.22 -4.76 8.43
CA SER A 289 0.75 -4.03 9.25
C SER A 289 2.18 -4.48 8.92
N SER A 290 3.16 -3.63 9.21
CA SER A 290 4.58 -3.98 9.06
C SER A 290 4.96 -5.26 9.82
N THR A 291 4.35 -5.53 10.98
CA THR A 291 4.60 -6.74 11.76
C THR A 291 3.86 -7.97 11.23
N ASP A 292 2.70 -7.80 10.57
CA ASP A 292 2.05 -8.91 9.85
C ASP A 292 2.95 -9.42 8.71
N MET A 293 3.75 -8.53 8.12
CA MET A 293 4.71 -8.86 7.07
C MET A 293 5.85 -9.75 7.57
N LEU A 294 5.97 -10.05 8.88
CA LEU A 294 6.90 -11.08 9.37
C LEU A 294 6.44 -12.50 8.98
N SER A 295 5.12 -12.72 8.83
CA SER A 295 4.57 -14.01 8.38
C SER A 295 4.74 -14.19 6.88
N ALA A 296 5.37 -15.30 6.48
CA ALA A 296 5.54 -15.65 5.08
C ALA A 296 4.19 -15.90 4.36
N GLY A 297 3.16 -16.43 5.06
CA GLY A 297 1.85 -16.64 4.47
C GLY A 297 1.15 -15.31 4.15
N THR A 298 1.26 -14.33 5.04
CA THR A 298 0.74 -12.97 4.80
C THR A 298 1.44 -12.30 3.61
N ARG A 299 2.79 -12.37 3.55
CA ARG A 299 3.54 -11.85 2.39
C ARG A 299 3.12 -12.55 1.09
N ARG A 300 2.89 -13.86 1.11
CA ARG A 300 2.46 -14.64 -0.06
C ARG A 300 1.06 -14.29 -0.52
N MET A 301 0.13 -14.10 0.40
CA MET A 301 -1.22 -13.64 0.08
C MET A 301 -1.18 -12.30 -0.67
N LEU A 302 -0.45 -11.32 -0.13
CA LEU A 302 -0.34 -9.98 -0.72
C LEU A 302 0.33 -10.02 -2.10
N LEU A 303 1.39 -10.81 -2.25
CA LEU A 303 2.07 -10.97 -3.53
C LEU A 303 1.17 -11.65 -4.57
N ASN A 304 0.54 -12.77 -4.21
CA ASN A 304 -0.36 -13.48 -5.12
C ASN A 304 -1.57 -12.59 -5.50
N ALA A 305 -2.05 -11.75 -4.59
CA ALA A 305 -3.08 -10.76 -4.86
C ALA A 305 -2.65 -9.73 -5.91
N CYS A 306 -1.39 -9.27 -5.90
CA CYS A 306 -0.87 -8.38 -6.94
C CYS A 306 -0.93 -9.04 -8.33
N TYR A 307 -0.50 -10.31 -8.43
CA TYR A 307 -0.60 -11.08 -9.67
C TYR A 307 -2.05 -11.23 -10.15
N TRP A 308 -2.94 -11.69 -9.27
CA TRP A 308 -4.35 -11.93 -9.62
C TRP A 308 -5.07 -10.64 -10.03
N ALA A 309 -4.83 -9.53 -9.32
CA ALA A 309 -5.46 -8.25 -9.62
C ALA A 309 -5.06 -7.76 -11.03
N MET A 310 -3.81 -8.00 -11.44
CA MET A 310 -3.31 -7.68 -12.79
C MET A 310 -3.65 -8.73 -13.87
N GLY A 311 -4.37 -9.81 -13.54
CA GLY A 311 -4.67 -10.87 -14.52
C GLY A 311 -3.50 -11.80 -14.85
N LEU A 312 -2.51 -11.89 -13.96
CA LEU A 312 -1.27 -12.65 -14.14
C LEU A 312 -1.31 -14.03 -13.45
N GLU A 313 -2.48 -14.50 -13.00
CA GLU A 313 -2.64 -15.78 -12.29
C GLU A 313 -2.11 -17.02 -13.04
N LYS A 314 -2.01 -16.94 -14.38
CA LYS A 314 -1.46 -18.01 -15.23
C LYS A 314 0.06 -18.14 -15.12
N VAL A 315 0.76 -17.06 -14.78
CA VAL A 315 2.23 -17.03 -14.63
C VAL A 315 2.66 -16.96 -13.17
N LEU A 316 1.70 -16.97 -12.23
CA LEU A 316 1.96 -17.05 -10.80
C LEU A 316 2.62 -18.42 -10.46
N PRO A 317 3.76 -18.48 -9.75
CA PRO A 317 4.38 -19.75 -9.37
C PRO A 317 3.49 -20.60 -8.46
N GLU A 318 3.69 -21.93 -8.43
CA GLU A 318 3.02 -22.85 -7.48
C GLU A 318 3.23 -22.45 -6.01
N LYS A 319 4.41 -21.90 -5.70
CA LYS A 319 4.72 -21.31 -4.41
C LYS A 319 5.62 -20.10 -4.62
N SER A 320 5.02 -18.92 -4.61
CA SER A 320 5.74 -17.65 -4.80
C SER A 320 6.81 -17.44 -3.73
N ILE A 321 7.99 -16.99 -4.19
CA ILE A 321 9.11 -16.56 -3.33
C ILE A 321 8.73 -15.26 -2.64
N VAL A 322 8.81 -15.25 -1.31
CA VAL A 322 8.42 -14.11 -0.46
C VAL A 322 9.45 -13.85 0.64
N ASP A 323 10.70 -14.21 0.35
CA ASP A 323 11.81 -14.00 1.25
C ASP A 323 12.05 -12.50 1.40
N VAL A 324 12.32 -12.09 2.62
CA VAL A 324 12.61 -10.70 2.95
C VAL A 324 13.85 -10.24 2.17
N VAL A 325 13.77 -9.08 1.54
CA VAL A 325 14.87 -8.45 0.81
C VAL A 325 15.56 -7.42 1.71
N GLY A 326 16.78 -7.72 2.13
CA GLY A 326 17.55 -6.88 3.07
C GLY A 326 17.08 -7.01 4.52
N PRO A 327 17.62 -6.19 5.45
CA PRO A 327 17.18 -6.17 6.84
C PRO A 327 15.72 -5.72 6.95
N PHE A 328 14.93 -6.43 7.75
CA PHE A 328 13.53 -6.05 8.02
C PHE A 328 13.17 -6.35 9.47
N GLU A 329 13.32 -5.31 10.30
CA GLU A 329 12.94 -5.27 11.69
C GLU A 329 11.86 -4.20 11.85
N PRO A 330 10.59 -4.54 11.52
CA PRO A 330 9.50 -3.59 11.52
C PRO A 330 9.17 -3.13 12.94
N LEU A 331 8.76 -1.88 13.08
CA LEU A 331 8.23 -1.40 14.35
C LEU A 331 6.83 -1.96 14.61
N ALA A 332 6.52 -2.21 15.88
CA ALA A 332 5.17 -2.56 16.29
C ALA A 332 4.18 -1.44 15.92
N PHE A 333 2.95 -1.83 15.59
CA PHE A 333 1.89 -0.85 15.32
C PHE A 333 1.61 -0.01 16.57
N GLY A 334 1.27 1.26 16.33
CA GLY A 334 1.02 2.25 17.36
C GLY A 334 1.17 3.66 16.82
N PHE A 335 0.47 4.59 17.47
CA PHE A 335 0.50 6.01 17.12
C PHE A 335 1.83 6.66 17.53
N ASN A 336 2.30 7.60 16.70
CA ASN A 336 3.51 8.40 16.97
C ASN A 336 4.80 7.59 17.17
N GLY A 337 4.81 6.32 16.74
CA GLY A 337 5.94 5.41 16.89
C GLY A 337 6.87 5.32 15.67
N ALA A 338 6.59 6.04 14.58
CA ALA A 338 7.39 5.95 13.35
C ALA A 338 8.86 6.39 13.55
N LYS A 339 9.78 5.79 12.77
CA LYS A 339 11.20 6.18 12.76
C LYS A 339 11.32 7.65 12.31
N LYS A 340 12.04 8.46 13.08
CA LYS A 340 12.29 9.88 12.76
C LYS A 340 13.49 10.03 11.86
N GLY A 341 13.53 11.08 11.04
CA GLY A 341 14.70 11.38 10.20
C GLY A 341 14.85 10.51 8.96
N VAL A 342 13.95 9.56 8.70
CA VAL A 342 14.03 8.65 7.55
C VAL A 342 13.48 9.34 6.31
N LYS A 343 14.27 9.34 5.24
CA LYS A 343 13.87 9.79 3.91
C LYS A 343 13.71 8.60 2.96
N PRO A 344 12.95 8.74 1.86
CA PRO A 344 12.80 7.65 0.88
C PRO A 344 14.12 7.10 0.34
N ALA A 345 15.12 7.97 0.13
CA ALA A 345 16.45 7.58 -0.32
C ALA A 345 17.21 6.67 0.67
N ASP A 346 16.88 6.71 1.95
CA ASP A 346 17.50 5.86 2.98
C ASP A 346 16.98 4.42 2.94
N LEU A 347 15.89 4.18 2.18
CA LEU A 347 15.19 2.90 2.09
C LEU A 347 15.53 2.10 0.83
N GLN A 348 16.53 2.52 0.04
CA GLN A 348 16.94 1.83 -1.19
C GLN A 348 17.31 0.35 -0.97
#